data_AF-A0A960KPI4-F1
#
_entry.id   AF-A0A960KPI4-F1
#
_cell.length_a   1.000
_cell.length_b   1.000
_cell.length_c   1.000
_cell.angle_alpha   90.00
_cell.angle_beta   90.00
_cell.angle_gamma   90.00
#
_symmetry.space_group_name_H-M   'P 1'
#
loop_
_entity.id
_entity.type
_entity.pdbx_description
1 polymer ?
#
loop_
_entity_poly.entity_id
_entity_poly.type
_entity_poly.pdbx_seq_one_letter_code
_entity_poly.pdbx_strand_id
1 'polypeptide(L)'
;DGLFINKADGESRSAAERTANDYGQALHLLPPATEGWSVPVGCISALEAQGLNQVLECLVAHRQHLETLGGGVERHRREQALDWLRTMVQDELLTRFWNRPGIRELLAELEHGILEQGLDPVRAADRLLSR
;
A
#
# COMPACT_ATOMS: atom_id res chain seq x y z
N ASP A 1 4.18 10.33 7.51
CA ASP A 1 4.85 9.72 6.35
C ASP A 1 5.75 10.73 5.65
N GLY A 2 6.58 10.28 4.71
CA GLY A 2 7.38 11.15 3.84
C GLY A 2 7.76 10.38 2.58
N LEU A 3 7.83 11.07 1.43
CA LEU A 3 8.17 10.47 0.15
C LEU A 3 9.44 11.10 -0.41
N PHE A 4 10.50 10.32 -0.57
CA PHE A 4 11.77 10.83 -1.05
C PHE A 4 12.22 10.05 -2.29
N ILE A 5 12.37 10.77 -3.41
CA ILE A 5 12.86 10.20 -4.67
C ILE A 5 14.38 10.09 -4.58
N ASN A 6 14.88 8.86 -4.50
CA ASN A 6 16.31 8.57 -4.43
C ASN A 6 16.98 8.63 -5.82
N LYS A 7 18.32 8.69 -5.84
CA LYS A 7 19.18 8.83 -7.03
C LYS A 7 19.04 10.18 -7.74
N ALA A 8 18.80 11.24 -6.97
CA ALA A 8 18.78 12.60 -7.48
C ALA A 8 20.21 13.18 -7.66
N ASP A 9 21.05 12.46 -8.40
CA ASP A 9 22.45 12.77 -8.66
C ASP A 9 22.74 12.76 -10.17
N GLY A 10 23.81 13.46 -10.56
CA GLY A 10 24.23 13.61 -11.96
C GLY A 10 23.09 13.95 -12.92
N GLU A 11 22.99 13.18 -14.00
CA GLU A 11 21.97 13.35 -15.06
C GLU A 11 20.53 13.03 -14.58
N SER A 12 20.39 12.24 -13.52
CA SER A 12 19.08 11.81 -13.00
C SER A 12 18.38 12.87 -12.15
N ARG A 13 19.11 13.89 -11.68
CA ARG A 13 18.59 14.95 -10.80
C ARG A 13 17.32 15.59 -11.34
N SER A 14 17.34 16.04 -12.59
CA SER A 14 16.19 16.73 -13.20
C SER A 14 14.95 15.83 -13.32
N ALA A 15 15.14 14.53 -13.59
CA ALA A 15 14.04 13.57 -13.63
C ALA A 15 13.48 13.29 -12.24
N ALA A 16 14.34 13.17 -11.23
CA ALA A 16 13.93 12.99 -9.84
C ALA A 16 13.13 14.19 -9.32
N GLU A 17 13.55 15.43 -9.63
CA GLU A 17 12.85 16.66 -9.24
C GLU A 17 11.45 16.76 -9.87
N ARG A 18 11.33 16.45 -11.17
CA ARG A 18 10.01 16.36 -11.83
C ARG A 18 9.11 15.34 -11.14
N THR A 19 9.64 14.15 -10.87
CA THR A 19 8.90 13.08 -10.20
C THR A 19 8.45 13.50 -8.81
N ALA A 20 9.32 14.16 -8.04
CA ALA A 20 8.97 14.68 -6.71
C ALA A 20 7.86 15.73 -6.78
N ASN A 21 7.90 16.62 -7.77
CA ASN A 21 6.83 17.60 -7.97
C ASN A 21 5.50 16.92 -8.34
N ASP A 22 5.52 15.96 -9.27
CA ASP A 22 4.32 15.24 -9.70
C ASP A 22 3.65 14.50 -8.51
N TYR A 23 4.45 13.80 -7.69
CA TYR A 23 3.94 13.17 -6.48
C TYR A 23 3.48 14.17 -5.42
N GLY A 24 4.17 15.31 -5.26
CA GLY A 24 3.74 16.38 -4.37
C GLY A 24 2.33 16.86 -4.73
N GLN A 25 2.09 17.13 -6.01
CA GLN A 25 0.76 17.52 -6.50
C GLN A 25 -0.28 16.41 -6.30
N ALA A 26 0.06 15.16 -6.62
CA ALA A 26 -0.86 14.04 -6.49
C ALA A 26 -1.27 13.78 -5.03
N LEU A 27 -0.33 13.84 -4.09
CA LEU A 27 -0.60 13.59 -2.68
C LEU A 27 -1.50 14.67 -2.05
N HIS A 28 -1.49 15.90 -2.56
CA HIS A 28 -2.43 16.94 -2.14
C HIS A 28 -3.89 16.67 -2.55
N LEU A 29 -4.12 15.81 -3.54
CA LEU A 29 -5.46 15.42 -3.99
C LEU A 29 -6.04 14.24 -3.21
N LEU A 30 -5.19 13.51 -2.46
CA LEU A 30 -5.59 12.33 -1.72
C LEU A 30 -5.94 12.69 -0.26
N PRO A 31 -6.89 11.97 0.37
CA PRO A 31 -7.10 12.11 1.80
C PRO A 31 -5.80 11.75 2.55
N PRO A 32 -5.41 12.51 3.57
CA PRO A 32 -4.17 12.25 4.29
C PRO A 32 -4.31 10.95 5.08
N ALA A 33 -3.29 10.07 4.98
CA ALA A 33 -3.26 8.81 5.72
C ALA A 33 -3.18 9.03 7.24
N THR A 34 -2.51 10.11 7.66
CA THR A 34 -2.48 10.57 9.05
C THR A 34 -3.19 11.92 9.11
N GLU A 35 -4.23 12.02 9.94
CA GLU A 35 -5.01 13.25 10.07
C GLU A 35 -4.12 14.47 10.39
N GLY A 36 -4.31 15.54 9.62
CA GLY A 36 -3.54 16.78 9.78
C GLY A 36 -2.08 16.71 9.34
N TRP A 37 -1.59 15.58 8.82
CA TRP A 37 -0.23 15.45 8.31
C TRP A 37 -0.17 15.66 6.79
N SER A 38 0.54 16.70 6.36
CA SER A 38 0.89 16.87 4.95
C SER A 38 2.16 16.08 4.65
N VAL A 39 2.09 15.13 3.72
CA VAL A 39 3.23 14.28 3.37
C VAL A 39 4.30 15.13 2.65
N PRO A 40 5.49 15.36 3.23
CA PRO A 40 6.56 16.04 2.53
C PRO A 40 7.10 15.14 1.41
N VAL A 41 7.33 15.76 0.26
CA VAL A 41 7.94 15.12 -0.91
C VAL A 41 9.25 15.80 -1.24
N GLY A 42 10.30 15.02 -1.46
CA GLY A 42 11.62 15.56 -1.75
C GLY A 42 12.50 14.62 -2.58
N CYS A 43 13.73 15.06 -2.82
CA CYS A 43 14.74 14.30 -3.55
C CYS A 43 15.95 14.04 -2.63
N ILE A 44 16.56 12.87 -2.77
CA ILE A 44 17.78 12.52 -2.07
C ILE A 44 18.78 11.86 -3.03
N SER A 45 20.06 11.96 -2.70
CA SER A 45 21.09 11.08 -3.25
C SER A 45 21.75 10.33 -2.11
N ALA A 46 21.41 9.05 -1.96
CA ALA A 46 22.09 8.19 -1.01
C ALA A 46 23.58 8.01 -1.38
N LEU A 47 23.91 8.05 -2.68
CA LEU A 47 25.29 7.90 -3.17
C LEU A 47 26.16 9.10 -2.78
N GLU A 48 25.64 10.31 -2.94
CA GLU A 48 26.34 11.56 -2.61
C GLU A 48 26.09 12.03 -1.17
N ALA A 49 25.35 11.24 -0.37
CA ALA A 49 24.88 11.58 0.98
C ALA A 49 24.12 12.92 1.06
N GLN A 50 23.39 13.29 0.01
CA GLN A 50 22.60 14.52 -0.06
C GLN A 50 21.15 14.29 0.35
N GLY A 51 20.63 15.22 1.14
CA GLY A 51 19.23 15.26 1.58
C GLY A 51 18.85 14.29 2.70
N LEU A 52 19.79 13.51 3.21
CA LEU A 52 19.55 12.58 4.33
C LEU A 52 19.12 13.28 5.62
N ASN A 53 19.62 14.50 5.88
CA ASN A 53 19.18 15.30 7.03
C ASN A 53 17.70 15.67 6.94
N GLN A 54 17.21 16.01 5.74
CA GLN A 54 15.79 16.35 5.53
C GLN A 54 14.89 15.13 5.75
N VAL A 55 15.36 13.93 5.39
CA VAL A 55 14.66 12.68 5.72
C VAL A 55 14.56 12.50 7.23
N LEU A 56 15.66 12.71 7.96
CA LEU A 56 15.67 12.59 9.41
C LEU A 56 14.76 13.62 10.08
N GLU A 57 14.81 14.88 9.64
CA GLU A 57 13.93 15.95 10.11
C GLU A 57 12.46 15.61 9.87
N CYS A 58 12.12 15.10 8.68
CA CYS A 58 10.79 14.61 8.35
C CYS A 58 10.34 13.48 9.29
N LEU A 59 11.21 12.51 9.57
CA LEU A 59 10.88 11.39 10.47
C LEU A 59 10.58 11.88 11.90
N VAL A 60 11.40 12.80 12.40
CA VAL A 60 11.21 13.40 13.73
C VAL A 60 9.93 14.22 13.77
N ALA A 61 9.69 15.08 12.79
CA ALA A 61 8.49 15.90 12.69
C ALA A 61 7.23 15.03 12.60
N HIS A 62 7.26 13.95 11.81
CA HIS A 62 6.13 13.03 11.71
C HIS A 62 5.85 12.34 13.05
N ARG A 63 6.89 11.86 13.73
CA ARG A 63 6.72 11.26 15.05
C ARG A 63 6.11 12.26 16.04
N GLN A 64 6.62 13.48 16.08
CA GLN A 64 6.08 14.54 16.94
C GLN A 64 4.61 14.82 16.62
N HIS A 65 4.24 14.89 15.34
CA HIS A 65 2.85 15.06 14.90
C HIS A 65 1.96 13.92 15.43
N LEU A 66 2.39 12.67 15.29
CA LEU A 66 1.63 11.53 15.83
C LEU A 66 1.40 11.65 17.33
N GLU A 67 2.39 12.12 18.10
CA GLU A 67 2.23 12.35 19.56
C GLU A 67 1.21 13.46 19.88
N THR A 68 0.94 14.39 18.96
CA THR A 68 -0.13 15.38 19.15
C THR A 68 -1.53 14.77 18.98
N LEU A 69 -1.63 13.65 18.27
CA LEU A 69 -2.87 12.91 18.09
C LEU A 69 -3.12 12.09 19.36
N GLY A 70 -4.38 12.01 19.80
CA GLY A 70 -4.74 11.28 21.03
C GLY A 70 -4.17 9.86 21.04
N GLY A 71 -3.44 9.46 22.09
CA GLY A 71 -2.83 8.14 22.21
C GLY A 71 -1.53 7.91 21.42
N GLY A 72 -1.07 8.91 20.65
CA GLY A 72 0.27 8.96 20.09
C GLY A 72 0.63 7.82 19.14
N VAL A 73 1.93 7.56 19.03
CA VAL A 73 2.49 6.45 18.23
C VAL A 73 1.95 5.10 18.69
N GLU A 74 1.66 4.93 19.98
CA GLU A 74 1.20 3.67 20.56
C GLU A 74 -0.22 3.31 20.10
N ARG A 75 -1.12 4.28 19.98
CA ARG A 75 -2.45 4.03 19.39
C ARG A 75 -2.31 3.58 17.93
N HIS A 76 -1.52 4.30 17.13
CA HIS A 76 -1.30 3.96 15.73
C HIS A 76 -0.71 2.55 15.56
N ARG A 77 0.21 2.13 16.44
CA ARG A 77 0.74 0.75 16.43
C ARG A 77 -0.33 -0.30 16.71
N ARG A 78 -1.25 -0.04 17.65
CA ARG A 78 -2.35 -0.97 17.97
C ARG A 78 -3.34 -1.09 16.83
N GLU A 79 -3.65 0.02 16.17
CA GLU A 79 -4.49 0.04 14.96
C GLU A 79 -3.83 -0.78 13.84
N GLN A 80 -2.55 -0.54 13.56
CA GLN A 80 -1.77 -1.33 12.60
C GLN A 80 -1.75 -2.82 12.95
N ALA A 81 -1.61 -3.19 14.22
CA ALA A 81 -1.63 -4.58 14.65
C ALA A 81 -2.99 -5.26 14.41
N LEU A 82 -4.10 -4.52 14.61
CA LEU A 82 -5.45 -5.02 14.31
C LEU A 82 -5.66 -5.22 12.81
N ASP A 83 -5.20 -4.28 11.99
CA ASP A 83 -5.28 -4.41 10.54
C ASP A 83 -4.40 -5.54 10.04
N TRP A 84 -3.19 -5.68 10.59
CA TRP A 84 -2.30 -6.79 10.28
C TRP A 84 -2.94 -8.15 10.62
N LEU A 85 -3.60 -8.27 11.78
CA LEU A 85 -4.35 -9.47 12.14
C LEU A 85 -5.42 -9.81 11.10
N ARG A 86 -6.20 -8.81 10.66
CA ARG A 86 -7.25 -9.01 9.65
C ARG A 86 -6.66 -9.46 8.31
N THR A 87 -5.59 -8.82 7.85
CA THR A 87 -4.88 -9.20 6.62
C THR A 87 -4.36 -10.64 6.71
N MET A 88 -3.70 -11.02 7.80
CA MET A 88 -3.22 -12.39 7.98
C MET A 88 -4.35 -13.43 7.91
N VAL A 89 -5.50 -13.14 8.54
CA VAL A 89 -6.66 -14.04 8.49
C VAL A 89 -7.21 -14.14 7.07
N GLN A 90 -7.35 -13.02 6.35
CA GLN A 90 -7.84 -13.01 4.97
C GLN A 90 -6.90 -13.78 4.04
N ASP A 91 -5.60 -13.53 4.11
CA ASP A 91 -4.60 -14.19 3.27
C ASP A 91 -4.55 -15.70 3.53
N GLU A 92 -4.64 -16.11 4.80
CA GLU A 92 -4.68 -17.51 5.18
C GLU A 92 -5.98 -18.18 4.72
N LEU A 93 -7.13 -17.50 4.81
CA LEU A 93 -8.41 -18.02 4.31
C LEU A 93 -8.37 -18.21 2.79
N LEU A 94 -7.87 -17.24 2.04
CA LEU A 94 -7.70 -17.34 0.59
C LEU A 94 -6.73 -18.46 0.22
N THR A 95 -5.59 -18.52 0.90
CA THR A 95 -4.57 -19.56 0.69
C THR A 95 -5.16 -20.95 0.94
N ARG A 96 -5.88 -21.13 2.05
CA ARG A 96 -6.57 -22.39 2.36
C ARG A 96 -7.59 -22.75 1.29
N PHE A 97 -8.40 -21.79 0.87
CA PHE A 97 -9.43 -22.00 -0.16
C PHE A 97 -8.82 -22.48 -1.48
N TRP A 98 -7.83 -21.77 -2.01
CA TRP A 98 -7.17 -22.12 -3.28
C TRP A 98 -6.34 -23.40 -3.23
N ASN A 99 -5.99 -23.87 -2.04
CA ASN A 99 -5.27 -25.13 -1.83
C ASN A 99 -6.19 -26.31 -1.47
N ARG A 100 -7.51 -26.12 -1.39
CA ARG A 100 -8.44 -27.23 -1.22
C ARG A 100 -8.41 -28.14 -2.46
N PRO A 101 -8.36 -29.48 -2.30
CA PRO A 101 -8.44 -30.40 -3.42
C PRO A 101 -9.70 -30.16 -4.26
N GLY A 102 -9.55 -30.05 -5.58
CA GLY A 102 -10.68 -29.88 -6.51
C GLY A 102 -11.10 -28.43 -6.79
N ILE A 103 -10.62 -27.43 -6.03
CA ILE A 103 -10.99 -26.02 -6.27
C ILE A 103 -10.37 -25.48 -7.56
N ARG A 104 -9.11 -25.83 -7.86
CA ARG A 104 -8.44 -25.34 -9.08
C ARG A 104 -9.04 -25.94 -10.34
N GLU A 105 -9.41 -27.21 -10.29
CA GLU A 105 -10.10 -27.90 -11.37
C GLU A 105 -11.49 -27.31 -11.60
N LEU A 106 -12.27 -27.10 -10.52
CA LEU A 106 -13.58 -26.47 -10.60
C LEU A 106 -13.49 -25.02 -11.13
N LEU A 107 -12.48 -24.24 -10.72
CA LEU A 107 -12.27 -22.90 -11.22
C LEU A 107 -12.12 -22.90 -12.75
N ALA A 108 -11.26 -23.77 -13.28
CA ALA A 108 -11.05 -23.87 -14.73
C ALA A 108 -12.32 -24.27 -15.49
N GLU A 109 -13.12 -25.20 -14.94
CA GLU A 109 -14.42 -25.57 -15.51
C GLU A 109 -15.40 -24.38 -15.55
N LEU A 110 -15.46 -23.60 -14.46
CA LEU A 110 -16.35 -22.45 -14.35
C LEU A 110 -15.92 -21.29 -15.26
N GLU A 111 -14.63 -20.99 -15.34
CA GLU A 111 -14.09 -19.97 -16.25
C GLU A 111 -14.42 -20.30 -17.70
N HIS A 112 -14.25 -21.56 -18.12
CA HIS A 112 -14.65 -22.01 -19.45
C HIS A 112 -16.16 -21.87 -19.68
N GLY A 113 -16.98 -22.23 -18.68
CA GLY A 113 -18.43 -22.06 -18.75
C GLY A 113 -18.88 -20.59 -18.90
N ILE A 114 -18.19 -19.65 -18.25
CA ILE A 114 -18.49 -18.22 -18.40
C ILE A 114 -18.18 -17.75 -19.82
N LEU A 115 -17.01 -18.10 -20.35
CA LEU A 115 -16.54 -17.62 -21.65
C LEU A 115 -17.30 -18.26 -22.83
N GLU A 116 -17.57 -19.56 -22.78
CA GLU A 116 -18.08 -20.32 -23.93
C GLU A 116 -19.57 -20.66 -23.83
N GLN A 117 -20.12 -20.69 -22.60
CA GLN A 117 -21.48 -21.20 -22.34
C GLN A 117 -22.40 -20.16 -21.70
N GLY A 118 -21.92 -18.92 -21.50
CA GLY A 118 -22.68 -17.84 -20.91
C GLY A 118 -23.09 -18.09 -19.46
N LEU A 119 -22.29 -18.86 -18.71
CA LEU A 119 -22.53 -19.07 -17.28
C LEU A 119 -22.47 -17.73 -16.53
N ASP A 120 -23.47 -17.52 -15.67
CA ASP A 120 -23.53 -16.33 -14.83
C ASP A 120 -22.40 -16.32 -13.77
N PRO A 121 -21.58 -15.25 -13.67
CA PRO A 121 -20.48 -15.18 -12.71
C PRO A 121 -20.89 -15.28 -11.24
N VAL A 122 -22.10 -14.82 -10.88
CA VAL A 122 -22.60 -14.91 -9.50
C VAL A 122 -22.85 -16.37 -9.13
N ARG A 123 -23.48 -17.12 -10.03
CA ARG A 123 -23.67 -18.58 -9.84
C ARG A 123 -22.35 -19.33 -9.81
N ALA A 124 -21.38 -18.95 -10.63
CA ALA A 124 -20.05 -19.57 -10.62
C ALA A 124 -19.35 -19.35 -9.27
N ALA A 125 -19.39 -18.12 -8.74
CA ALA A 125 -18.81 -17.79 -7.44
C ALA A 125 -19.47 -18.59 -6.30
N ASP A 126 -20.80 -18.67 -6.25
CA ASP A 126 -21.52 -19.47 -5.24
C ASP A 126 -21.11 -20.94 -5.29
N ARG A 127 -20.99 -21.50 -6.50
CA ARG A 127 -20.55 -22.89 -6.70
C ARG A 127 -19.13 -23.10 -6.16
N LEU A 128 -18.21 -22.18 -6.46
CA LEU A 128 -16.82 -22.24 -6.01
C LEU A 128 -16.72 -22.14 -4.48
N LEU A 129 -17.50 -21.24 -3.86
CA LEU A 129 -17.51 -21.02 -2.41
C LEU A 129 -18.21 -22.13 -1.61
N SER A 130 -19.13 -22.87 -2.24
CA SER A 130 -19.85 -23.99 -1.62
C SER A 130 -19.05 -25.30 -1.47
N ARG A 131 -17.80 -25.32 -1.94
CA ARG A 131 -16.88 -26.47 -1.94
C ARG A 131 -15.80 -26.37 -0.86
#